data_AF-A0A518JS39-F1
#
_entry.id   AF-A0A518JS39-F1
#
_cell.length_a   1.000
_cell.length_b   1.000
_cell.length_c   1.000
_cell.angle_alpha   90.00
_cell.angle_beta   90.00
_cell.angle_gamma   90.00
#
_symmetry.space_group_name_H-M   'P 1'
#
loop_
_entity.id
_entity.type
_entity.pdbx_description
1 polymer ?
#
loop_
_entity_poly.entity_id
_entity_poly.type
_entity_poly.pdbx_seq_one_letter_code
_entity_poly.pdbx_strand_id
1 'polypeptide(L)'
;MCLFAMLATAAWLRPAAAGLGTHHQLGLPPCSFRVLLGMRCPACGMTTSWSHYVRGQWVSSLRVNPGGFMLAVLATVVGVGAARVGYSGRQVDPQQTWWIAISLIGALSVALVDWIIRLV
;
A
#
# COMPACT_ATOMS: atom_id res chain seq x y z
N MET A 1 -1.68 15.34 5.30
CA MET A 1 -3.11 14.95 5.39
C MET A 1 -3.47 13.74 4.54
N CYS A 2 -3.13 13.68 3.25
CA CYS A 2 -3.64 12.64 2.33
C CYS A 2 -3.32 11.18 2.73
N LEU A 3 -2.14 10.92 3.31
CA LEU A 3 -1.74 9.56 3.72
C LEU A 3 -2.62 9.00 4.84
N PHE A 4 -3.00 9.84 5.81
CA PHE A 4 -3.92 9.43 6.87
C PHE A 4 -5.32 9.14 6.34
N ALA A 5 -5.77 9.89 5.33
CA ALA A 5 -7.05 9.59 4.67
C ALA A 5 -7.02 8.20 4.03
N MET A 6 -5.94 7.83 3.34
CA MET A 6 -5.82 6.48 2.75
C MET A 6 -5.82 5.37 3.82
N LEU A 7 -5.13 5.56 4.94
CA LEU A 7 -5.13 4.61 6.06
C LEU A 7 -6.51 4.52 6.72
N ALA A 8 -7.19 5.65 6.90
CA ALA A 8 -8.56 5.70 7.42
C ALA A 8 -9.55 4.97 6.50
N THR A 9 -9.44 5.17 5.18
CA THR A 9 -10.24 4.44 4.21
C THR A 9 -9.98 2.93 4.31
N ALA A 10 -8.71 2.51 4.41
CA ALA A 10 -8.38 1.10 4.61
C ALA A 10 -8.93 0.53 5.93
N ALA A 11 -9.01 1.34 6.98
CA ALA A 11 -9.61 0.94 8.26
C ALA A 11 -11.12 0.75 8.13
N TRP A 12 -11.78 1.56 7.31
CA TRP A 12 -13.22 1.43 7.04
C TRP A 12 -13.57 0.21 6.16
N LEU A 13 -12.70 -0.10 5.20
CA LEU A 13 -12.86 -1.24 4.29
C LEU A 13 -12.67 -2.59 5.01
N ARG A 14 -13.49 -3.59 4.68
CA ARG A 14 -13.32 -4.96 5.19
C ARG A 14 -12.39 -5.76 4.26
N PRO A 15 -11.28 -6.35 4.74
CA PRO A 15 -10.39 -7.11 3.88
C PRO A 15 -11.10 -8.32 3.28
N ALA A 16 -11.04 -8.47 1.96
CA ALA A 16 -11.62 -9.61 1.26
C ALA A 16 -10.82 -10.89 1.54
N ALA A 17 -11.51 -11.98 1.92
CA ALA A 17 -10.89 -13.27 2.23
C ALA A 17 -10.08 -13.87 1.06
N ALA A 18 -10.48 -13.57 -0.18
CA ALA A 18 -9.77 -13.99 -1.39
C ALA A 18 -8.45 -13.22 -1.65
N GLY A 19 -8.08 -12.26 -0.78
CA GLY A 19 -6.92 -11.40 -0.95
C GLY A 19 -7.10 -10.29 -2.01
N LEU A 20 -8.26 -10.20 -2.67
CA LEU A 20 -8.51 -9.32 -3.81
C LEU A 20 -9.92 -8.73 -3.74
N GLY A 21 -10.10 -7.55 -4.36
CA GLY A 21 -11.45 -6.99 -4.57
C GLY A 21 -11.96 -6.12 -3.42
N THR A 22 -11.15 -5.84 -2.39
CA THR A 22 -11.53 -4.93 -1.30
C THR A 22 -11.89 -3.54 -1.84
N HIS A 23 -11.29 -3.12 -2.97
CA HIS A 23 -11.61 -1.86 -3.64
C HIS A 23 -13.04 -1.81 -4.22
N HIS A 24 -13.72 -2.94 -4.45
CA HIS A 24 -15.11 -2.95 -4.94
C HIS A 24 -16.08 -2.34 -3.91
N GLN A 25 -15.74 -2.35 -2.62
CA GLN A 25 -16.52 -1.67 -1.58
C GLN A 25 -16.51 -0.13 -1.74
N LEU A 26 -15.55 0.40 -2.50
CA LEU A 26 -15.51 1.82 -2.89
C LEU A 26 -16.31 2.10 -4.19
N GLY A 27 -17.01 1.10 -4.75
CA GLY A 27 -17.69 1.20 -6.04
C GLY A 27 -16.75 1.14 -7.25
N LEU A 28 -15.47 0.78 -7.05
CA LEU A 28 -14.49 0.69 -8.12
C LEU A 28 -14.66 -0.62 -8.92
N PRO A 29 -14.42 -0.58 -10.25
CA PRO A 29 -14.55 -1.75 -11.10
C PRO A 29 -13.47 -2.82 -10.83
N PRO A 30 -13.65 -4.06 -11.32
CA PRO A 30 -12.58 -5.06 -11.30
C PRO A 30 -11.36 -4.59 -12.10
N CYS A 31 -10.18 -5.10 -11.72
CA CYS A 31 -8.94 -4.75 -12.42
C CYS A 31 -8.99 -5.23 -13.88
N SER A 32 -8.92 -4.30 -14.83
CA SER A 32 -8.95 -4.61 -16.26
C SER A 32 -7.84 -5.58 -16.69
N PHE A 33 -6.67 -5.51 -16.06
CA PHE A 33 -5.56 -6.45 -16.32
C PHE A 33 -5.98 -7.90 -16.04
N ARG A 34 -6.72 -8.11 -14.95
CA ARG A 34 -7.24 -9.43 -14.59
C ARG A 34 -8.37 -9.88 -15.52
N VAL A 35 -9.22 -8.95 -15.94
CA VAL A 35 -10.36 -9.26 -16.83
C VAL A 35 -9.88 -9.57 -18.24
N LEU A 36 -8.92 -8.81 -18.77
CA LEU A 36 -8.46 -8.91 -20.15
C LEU A 36 -7.35 -9.95 -20.34
N LEU A 37 -6.41 -10.03 -19.42
CA LEU A 37 -5.21 -10.88 -19.56
C LEU A 37 -5.27 -12.12 -18.67
N GLY A 38 -6.31 -12.28 -17.83
CA GLY A 38 -6.41 -13.38 -16.87
C GLY A 38 -5.42 -13.31 -15.71
N MET A 39 -4.51 -12.32 -15.71
CA MET A 39 -3.40 -12.20 -14.77
C MET A 39 -3.62 -11.08 -13.77
N ARG A 40 -3.06 -11.23 -12.56
CA ARG A 40 -3.04 -10.15 -11.57
C ARG A 40 -2.01 -9.11 -12.02
N CYS A 41 -2.27 -7.81 -11.88
CA CYS A 41 -1.23 -6.78 -12.01
C CYS A 41 -0.45 -6.63 -10.69
N PRO A 42 0.73 -5.96 -10.67
CA PRO A 42 1.52 -5.82 -9.43
C PRO A 42 0.79 -5.09 -8.29
N ALA A 43 -0.22 -4.27 -8.61
CA ALA A 43 -1.06 -3.59 -7.63
C ALA A 43 -2.30 -4.40 -7.18
N CYS A 44 -2.59 -5.54 -7.80
CA CYS A 44 -3.73 -6.36 -7.41
C CYS A 44 -3.60 -6.80 -5.95
N GLY A 45 -4.65 -6.59 -5.16
CA GLY A 45 -4.66 -6.92 -3.73
C GLY A 45 -4.09 -5.84 -2.81
N MET A 46 -3.59 -4.72 -3.33
CA MET A 46 -3.02 -3.65 -2.51
C MET A 46 -4.01 -3.09 -1.48
N THR A 47 -5.26 -2.80 -1.87
CA THR A 47 -6.29 -2.31 -0.93
C THR A 47 -6.65 -3.33 0.15
N THR A 48 -6.65 -4.62 -0.20
CA THR A 48 -6.84 -5.72 0.75
C THR A 48 -5.65 -5.81 1.72
N SER A 49 -4.43 -5.70 1.20
CA SER A 49 -3.19 -5.67 1.99
C SER A 49 -3.21 -4.51 2.99
N TRP A 50 -3.60 -3.30 2.56
CA TRP A 50 -3.73 -2.14 3.46
C TRP A 50 -4.80 -2.33 4.52
N SER A 51 -5.93 -2.95 4.16
CA SER A 51 -7.02 -3.25 5.10
C SER A 51 -6.59 -4.27 6.16
N HIS A 52 -5.73 -5.24 5.82
CA HIS A 52 -5.09 -6.12 6.79
C HIS A 52 -4.06 -5.38 7.66
N TYR A 53 -3.24 -4.52 7.06
CA TYR A 53 -2.17 -3.79 7.74
C TYR A 53 -2.71 -2.94 8.90
N VAL A 54 -3.72 -2.11 8.64
CA VAL A 54 -4.32 -1.22 9.65
C VAL A 54 -5.04 -1.98 10.78
N ARG A 55 -5.31 -3.27 10.59
CA ARG A 55 -5.90 -4.18 11.59
C ARG A 55 -4.85 -4.99 12.37
N GLY A 56 -3.56 -4.73 12.17
CA GLY A 56 -2.49 -5.51 12.80
C GLY A 56 -2.26 -6.89 12.17
N GLN A 57 -2.96 -7.23 11.09
CA GLN A 57 -2.86 -8.53 10.42
C GLN A 57 -1.70 -8.53 9.41
N TRP A 58 -0.48 -8.24 9.89
CA TRP A 58 0.67 -7.95 9.05
C TRP A 58 1.11 -9.13 8.18
N VAL A 59 1.04 -10.35 8.71
CA VAL A 59 1.36 -11.56 7.93
C VAL A 59 0.38 -11.73 6.76
N SER A 60 -0.91 -11.52 6.99
CA SER A 60 -1.93 -11.56 5.93
C SER A 60 -1.71 -10.44 4.91
N SER A 61 -1.36 -9.24 5.38
CA SER A 61 -1.06 -8.08 4.54
C SER A 61 0.13 -8.35 3.59
N LEU A 62 1.23 -8.90 4.12
CA LEU A 62 2.42 -9.30 3.37
C LEU A 62 2.10 -10.39 2.35
N ARG A 63 1.37 -11.44 2.73
CA ARG A 63 1.03 -12.55 1.82
C ARG A 63 0.17 -12.10 0.64
N VAL A 64 -0.73 -11.13 0.88
CA VAL A 64 -1.64 -10.60 -0.13
C VAL A 64 -0.89 -9.74 -1.14
N ASN A 65 -0.10 -8.77 -0.68
CA ASN A 65 0.71 -7.92 -1.55
C ASN A 65 1.90 -7.34 -0.75
N PRO A 66 3.13 -7.90 -0.91
CA PRO A 66 4.31 -7.45 -0.15
C PRO A 66 4.66 -5.97 -0.40
N GLY A 67 4.58 -5.52 -1.66
CA GLY A 67 4.81 -4.12 -2.01
C GLY A 67 3.75 -3.19 -1.41
N GLY A 68 2.50 -3.64 -1.38
CA GLY A 68 1.39 -2.96 -0.71
C GLY A 68 1.63 -2.79 0.80
N PHE A 69 2.14 -3.82 1.47
CA PHE A 69 2.51 -3.74 2.90
C PHE A 69 3.62 -2.70 3.12
N MET A 70 4.71 -2.73 2.32
CA MET A 70 5.79 -1.74 2.43
C MET A 70 5.27 -0.31 2.22
N LEU A 71 4.39 -0.10 1.25
CA LEU A 71 3.76 1.21 1.02
C LEU A 71 2.88 1.64 2.21
N ALA A 72 2.17 0.72 2.86
CA ALA A 72 1.36 1.03 4.04
C ALA A 72 2.22 1.43 5.25
N VAL A 73 3.35 0.73 5.46
CA VAL A 73 4.36 1.10 6.47
C VAL A 73 4.91 2.50 6.18
N LEU A 74 5.34 2.73 4.94
CA LEU A 74 5.88 4.02 4.53
C LEU A 74 4.85 5.14 4.69
N ALA A 75 3.60 4.92 4.29
CA ALA A 75 2.51 5.87 4.48
C ALA A 75 2.29 6.22 5.97
N THR A 76 2.42 5.25 6.87
CA THR A 76 2.32 5.46 8.31
C THR A 76 3.48 6.32 8.82
N VAL A 77 4.72 5.94 8.50
CA VAL A 77 5.93 6.64 8.96
C VAL A 77 5.99 8.06 8.41
N VAL A 78 5.77 8.24 7.11
CA VAL A 78 5.77 9.54 6.45
C VAL A 78 4.58 10.39 6.92
N GLY A 79 3.40 9.80 7.11
CA GLY A 79 2.25 10.49 7.66
C GLY A 79 2.53 11.09 9.04
N VAL A 80 3.08 10.29 9.96
CA VAL A 80 3.45 10.74 11.31
C VAL A 80 4.57 11.77 11.26
N GLY A 81 5.60 11.56 10.44
CA GLY A 81 6.69 12.52 10.25
C GLY A 81 6.19 13.87 9.74
N ALA A 82 5.37 13.87 8.69
CA ALA A 82 4.79 15.07 8.10
C ALA A 82 3.88 15.82 9.10
N ALA A 83 3.12 15.11 9.93
CA ALA A 83 2.34 15.72 11.00
C ALA A 83 3.24 16.45 12.00
N ARG A 84 4.30 15.78 12.50
CA ARG A 84 5.25 16.39 13.45
C ARG A 84 5.93 17.62 12.87
N VAL A 85 6.39 17.54 11.62
CA VAL A 85 7.01 18.67 10.90
C VAL A 85 6.02 19.83 10.79
N GLY A 86 4.76 19.55 10.42
CA GLY A 86 3.70 20.56 10.36
C GLY A 86 3.41 21.23 11.70
N TYR A 87 3.46 20.48 12.82
CA TYR A 87 3.27 21.05 14.16
C TYR A 87 4.48 21.82 14.68
N SER A 88 5.71 21.39 14.35
CA SER A 88 6.95 22.02 14.84
C SER A 88 7.47 23.15 13.94
N GLY A 89 6.94 23.32 12.72
CA GLY A 89 7.40 24.31 11.75
C GLY A 89 8.83 24.08 11.24
N ARG A 90 9.44 22.92 11.51
CA ARG A 90 10.80 22.58 11.07
C ARG A 90 10.78 22.26 9.58
N GLN A 91 11.90 22.47 8.89
CA GLN A 91 12.03 22.05 7.50
C GLN A 91 12.34 20.55 7.41
N VAL A 92 11.89 19.91 6.33
CA VAL A 92 12.24 18.52 6.03
C VAL A 92 13.68 18.47 5.56
N ASP A 93 14.47 17.60 6.17
CA ASP A 93 15.86 17.38 5.77
C ASP A 93 15.90 16.78 4.33
N PRO A 94 16.72 17.33 3.41
CA PRO A 94 16.97 16.71 2.10
C PRO A 94 17.33 15.22 2.19
N GLN A 95 18.06 14.80 3.23
CA GLN A 95 18.41 13.40 3.46
C GLN A 95 17.17 12.54 3.75
N GLN A 96 16.20 13.07 4.51
CA GLN A 96 14.94 12.38 4.79
C GLN A 96 14.13 12.17 3.50
N THR A 97 14.11 13.17 2.62
CA THR A 97 13.46 13.08 1.31
C THR A 97 14.10 11.99 0.44
N TRP A 98 15.43 11.90 0.44
CA TRP A 98 16.17 10.85 -0.26
C TRP A 98 15.81 9.45 0.22
N TRP A 99 15.74 9.23 1.54
CA TRP A 99 15.36 7.92 2.08
C TRP A 99 13.92 7.52 1.74
N ILE A 100 13.00 8.49 1.70
CA ILE A 100 11.63 8.24 1.25
C ILE A 100 11.61 7.81 -0.22
N ALA A 101 12.37 8.48 -1.09
CA ALA A 101 12.47 8.13 -2.50
C ALA A 101 13.04 6.71 -2.71
N ILE A 102 14.13 6.38 -2.01
CA ILE A 102 14.72 5.03 -2.05
C ILE A 102 13.71 3.98 -1.56
N SER A 103 12.96 4.28 -0.50
CA SER A 103 11.94 3.38 0.04
C SER A 103 10.78 3.16 -0.93
N LEU A 104 10.35 4.20 -1.65
CA LEU A 104 9.31 4.09 -2.69
C LEU A 104 9.79 3.22 -3.85
N ILE A 105 11.03 3.42 -4.30
CA ILE A 105 11.65 2.60 -5.35
C ILE A 105 11.75 1.16 -4.87
N GLY A 106 12.23 0.92 -3.65
CA GLY A 106 12.30 -0.42 -3.06
C GLY A 106 10.95 -1.10 -2.98
N ALA A 107 9.89 -0.40 -2.55
CA ALA A 107 8.54 -0.95 -2.50
C ALA A 107 7.99 -1.30 -3.90
N LEU A 108 8.27 -0.46 -4.90
CA LEU A 108 7.94 -0.74 -6.29
C LEU A 108 8.70 -1.96 -6.81
N SER A 109 10.01 -2.03 -6.57
CA SER A 109 10.84 -3.18 -6.95
C SER A 109 10.33 -4.46 -6.32
N VAL A 110 9.99 -4.46 -5.03
CA VAL A 110 9.42 -5.63 -4.34
C VAL A 110 8.06 -6.02 -4.95
N ALA A 111 7.19 -5.05 -5.27
CA ALA A 111 5.92 -5.33 -5.93
C ALA A 111 6.12 -5.97 -7.30
N LEU A 112 7.09 -5.50 -8.08
CA LEU A 112 7.39 -6.04 -9.41
C LEU A 112 8.05 -7.42 -9.32
N VAL A 113 8.96 -7.64 -8.38
CA VAL A 113 9.60 -8.95 -8.17
C VAL A 113 8.59 -9.99 -7.71
N ASP A 114 7.75 -9.69 -6.71
CA ASP A 114 6.66 -10.58 -6.28
C ASP A 114 5.70 -10.88 -7.44
N TRP A 115 5.41 -9.89 -8.28
CA TRP A 115 4.58 -10.07 -9.46
C TRP A 115 5.23 -10.99 -10.51
N ILE A 116 6.52 -10.81 -10.83
CA ILE A 116 7.25 -11.67 -11.76
C ILE A 116 7.30 -13.11 -11.22
N ILE A 117 7.56 -13.29 -9.92
CA ILE A 117 7.59 -14.62 -9.29
C ILE A 117 6.23 -15.32 -9.39
N ARG A 118 5.12 -14.58 -9.30
CA ARG A 118 3.76 -15.14 -9.45
C ARG A 118 3.35 -15.40 -10.90
N LEU A 119 4.11 -14.87 -11.87
CA LEU A 119 3.86 -15.00 -13.29
C LEU A 119 4.51 -16.26 -13.89
N VAL A 120 5.66 -16.65 -13.34
CA VAL A 120 6.41 -17.88 -13.67
C VAL A 120 5.78 -19.07 -12.96
#